data_AF-A0A2E5QJM9-F1
#
_entry.id   AF-A0A2E5QJM9-F1
#
_cell.length_a   1.000
_cell.length_b   1.000
_cell.length_c   1.000
_cell.angle_alpha   90.00
_cell.angle_beta   90.00
_cell.angle_gamma   90.00
#
_symmetry.space_group_name_H-M   'P 1'
#
loop_
_entity.id
_entity.type
_entity.pdbx_description
1 polymer ?
#
loop_
_entity_poly.entity_id
_entity_poly.type
_entity_poly.pdbx_seq_one_letter_code
_entity_poly.pdbx_strand_id
1 'polypeptide(L)'
;MNQLIYKFNKLKIPIRGGIIGLVLGLIFTTGYILTSVWLCTGIRSCPAHWFPFIITGTLIWTITIISSIFISVILQKMYYFFDVSGNKK
;
A
#
# COMPACT_ATOMS: atom_id res chain seq x y z
N MET A 1 -17.85 -15.22 3.22
CA MET A 1 -17.51 -13.78 3.27
C MET A 1 -17.36 -13.20 4.68
N ASN A 2 -18.08 -13.69 5.70
CA ASN A 2 -18.03 -13.14 7.08
C ASN A 2 -16.76 -13.43 7.91
N GLN A 3 -16.08 -14.56 7.69
CA GLN A 3 -14.93 -14.97 8.50
C GLN A 3 -13.71 -14.04 8.34
N LEU A 4 -13.51 -13.52 7.13
CA LEU A 4 -12.40 -12.62 6.79
C LEU A 4 -12.57 -11.25 7.46
N ILE A 5 -13.80 -10.72 7.42
CA ILE A 5 -14.16 -9.44 8.05
C ILE A 5 -14.01 -9.53 9.58
N TYR A 6 -14.44 -10.64 10.18
CA TYR A 6 -14.28 -10.87 11.61
C TYR A 6 -12.81 -10.89 12.04
N LYS A 7 -11.95 -11.61 11.29
CA LYS A 7 -10.48 -11.59 11.52
C LYS A 7 -9.89 -10.19 11.35
N PHE A 8 -10.37 -9.44 10.35
CA PHE A 8 -9.91 -8.07 10.08
C PHE A 8 -10.27 -7.08 11.18
N ASN A 9 -11.46 -7.23 11.77
CA ASN A 9 -11.92 -6.37 12.86
C ASN A 9 -11.22 -6.67 14.20
N LYS A 10 -10.63 -7.87 14.34
CA LYS A 10 -9.85 -8.28 15.51
C LYS A 10 -8.40 -7.76 15.50
N LEU A 11 -7.90 -7.27 14.36
CA LEU A 11 -6.57 -6.67 14.26
C LEU A 11 -6.50 -5.33 15.01
N LYS A 12 -5.36 -5.03 15.63
CA LYS A 12 -5.13 -3.73 16.26
C LYS A 12 -5.36 -2.61 15.23
N ILE A 13 -6.10 -1.58 15.63
CA ILE A 13 -6.42 -0.37 14.83
C ILE A 13 -5.25 0.10 13.92
N PRO A 14 -4.00 0.24 14.42
CA PRO A 14 -2.84 0.62 13.59
C PRO A 14 -2.59 -0.32 12.40
N ILE A 15 -2.65 -1.63 12.65
CA ILE A 15 -2.38 -2.65 11.62
C ILE A 15 -3.50 -2.67 10.60
N ARG A 16 -4.74 -2.55 11.06
CA ARG A 16 -5.91 -2.43 10.18
C ARG A 16 -5.81 -1.20 9.28
N GLY A 17 -5.40 -0.04 9.82
CA GLY A 17 -5.14 1.17 9.05
C GLY A 17 -4.01 0.98 8.02
N GLY A 18 -2.91 0.34 8.41
CA GLY A 18 -1.80 0.01 7.53
C GLY A 18 -2.21 -0.89 6.36
N ILE A 19 -3.01 -1.93 6.60
CA ILE A 19 -3.48 -2.82 5.53
C ILE A 19 -4.42 -2.07 4.56
N ILE A 20 -5.33 -1.23 5.08
CA ILE A 20 -6.23 -0.44 4.23
C ILE A 20 -5.42 0.53 3.35
N GLY A 21 -4.46 1.24 3.93
CA GLY A 21 -3.58 2.15 3.19
C GLY A 21 -2.75 1.43 2.12
N LEU A 22 -2.21 0.25 2.45
CA LEU A 22 -1.46 -0.59 1.52
C LEU A 22 -2.36 -1.04 0.35
N VAL A 23 -3.56 -1.55 0.63
CA VAL A 23 -4.52 -1.98 -0.40
C VAL A 23 -4.89 -0.82 -1.33
N LEU A 24 -5.19 0.35 -0.77
CA LEU A 24 -5.49 1.54 -1.58
C LEU A 24 -4.29 1.94 -2.46
N GLY A 25 -3.10 2.01 -1.87
CA GLY A 25 -1.87 2.33 -2.61
C GLY A 25 -1.58 1.36 -3.75
N LEU A 26 -1.80 0.05 -3.52
CA LEU A 26 -1.67 -0.98 -4.55
C LEU A 26 -2.69 -0.80 -5.68
N ILE A 27 -3.94 -0.45 -5.38
CA ILE A 27 -4.97 -0.23 -6.41
C ILE A 27 -4.58 0.95 -7.31
N PHE A 28 -4.15 2.07 -6.72
CA PHE A 28 -3.74 3.24 -7.50
C PHE A 28 -2.50 2.97 -8.37
N THR A 29 -1.49 2.31 -7.80
CA THR A 29 -0.25 2.01 -8.53
C THR A 29 -0.45 0.96 -9.64
N THR A 30 -1.25 -0.08 -9.39
CA THR A 30 -1.61 -1.04 -10.44
C THR A 30 -2.44 -0.39 -11.54
N GLY A 31 -3.40 0.49 -11.19
CA GLY A 31 -4.15 1.29 -12.16
C GLY A 31 -3.25 2.18 -13.03
N TYR A 32 -2.24 2.81 -12.43
CA TYR A 32 -1.26 3.61 -13.15
C TYR A 32 -0.41 2.78 -14.13
N ILE A 33 0.05 1.60 -13.71
CA ILE A 33 0.83 0.69 -14.59
C ILE A 33 -0.05 0.20 -15.74
N LEU A 34 -1.28 -0.25 -15.46
CA LEU A 34 -2.21 -0.74 -16.48
C LEU A 34 -2.58 0.33 -17.51
N THR A 35 -2.87 1.55 -17.07
CA THR A 35 -3.15 2.67 -17.98
C THR A 35 -1.92 3.02 -18.83
N SER A 36 -0.72 3.03 -18.23
CA SER A 36 0.53 3.28 -18.96
C SER A 36 0.79 2.21 -20.03
N VAL A 37 0.58 0.93 -19.72
CA VAL A 37 0.70 -0.18 -20.68
C VAL A 37 -0.37 -0.08 -21.76
N TRP A 38 -1.63 0.19 -21.39
CA TRP A 38 -2.74 0.30 -22.33
C TRP A 38 -2.50 1.41 -23.36
N LEU A 39 -2.05 2.58 -22.91
CA LEU A 39 -1.65 3.68 -23.78
C LEU A 39 -0.47 3.30 -24.69
N CYS A 40 0.52 2.57 -24.16
CA CYS A 40 1.62 2.02 -24.97
C CYS A 40 1.13 1.09 -26.08
N THR A 41 0.14 0.24 -25.79
CA THR A 41 -0.42 -0.74 -26.75
C THR A 41 -1.40 -0.11 -27.75
N GLY A 42 -2.07 0.98 -27.37
CA GLY A 42 -3.04 1.67 -28.23
C GLY A 42 -2.40 2.56 -29.30
N ILE A 43 -1.12 2.91 -29.15
CA ILE A 43 -0.37 3.73 -30.11
C ILE A 43 0.53 2.79 -30.92
N ARG A 44 0.52 2.90 -32.26
CA ARG A 44 1.25 1.99 -33.19
C ARG A 44 2.76 1.85 -32.96
N SER A 45 3.37 2.75 -32.20
CA SER A 45 4.76 2.65 -31.77
C SER A 45 4.83 3.29 -30.40
N CYS A 46 5.11 2.50 -29.36
CA CYS A 46 5.26 3.09 -28.03
C CYS A 46 6.51 3.96 -28.04
N PRO A 47 6.39 5.28 -27.84
CA PRO A 47 7.55 6.17 -27.92
C PRO A 47 8.57 5.78 -26.84
N ALA A 48 9.87 5.85 -27.13
CA ALA A 48 10.91 5.48 -26.16
C ALA A 48 10.82 6.25 -24.82
N HIS A 49 10.17 7.43 -24.82
CA HIS A 49 9.89 8.22 -23.62
C HIS A 49 8.75 7.70 -22.76
N TRP A 50 8.02 6.65 -23.17
CA TRP A 50 6.95 6.00 -22.38
C TRP A 50 7.44 4.80 -21.56
N PHE A 51 8.58 4.22 -21.94
CA PHE A 51 9.29 3.21 -21.15
C PHE A 51 9.55 3.61 -19.67
N PRO A 52 9.83 4.89 -19.34
CA PRO A 52 9.99 5.33 -17.96
C PRO A 52 8.71 5.19 -17.12
N PHE A 53 7.50 5.20 -17.71
CA PHE A 53 6.25 5.16 -16.93
C PHE A 53 5.99 3.80 -16.28
N ILE A 54 6.42 2.71 -16.92
CA ILE A 54 6.36 1.37 -16.33
C ILE A 54 7.38 1.26 -15.19
N ILE A 55 8.57 1.84 -15.38
CA ILE A 55 9.63 1.87 -14.37
C ILE A 55 9.22 2.73 -13.18
N THR A 56 8.65 3.92 -13.39
CA THR A 56 8.16 4.76 -12.28
C THR A 56 6.99 4.10 -11.57
N GLY A 57 6.06 3.47 -12.29
CA GLY A 57 4.95 2.74 -11.68
C GLY A 57 5.42 1.61 -10.77
N THR A 58 6.38 0.80 -11.22
CA THR A 58 6.97 -0.28 -10.42
C THR A 58 7.81 0.23 -9.25
N LEU A 59 8.48 1.37 -9.42
CA LEU A 59 9.26 2.04 -8.36
C LEU A 59 8.34 2.63 -7.28
N ILE A 60 7.22 3.26 -7.65
CA ILE A 60 6.21 3.74 -6.69
C ILE A 60 5.56 2.56 -5.98
N TRP A 61 5.26 1.47 -6.69
CA TRP A 61 4.69 0.25 -6.10
C TRP A 61 5.61 -0.35 -5.02
N THR A 62 6.90 -0.49 -5.32
CA THR A 62 7.90 -1.00 -4.37
C THR A 62 8.08 -0.06 -3.17
N ILE A 63 8.17 1.26 -3.38
CA ILE A 63 8.24 2.25 -2.29
C ILE A 63 7.00 2.19 -1.40
N THR A 64 5.81 2.02 -1.99
CA THR A 64 4.54 1.94 -1.24
C THR A 64 4.50 0.72 -0.33
N ILE A 65 5.01 -0.43 -0.78
CA ILE A 65 5.11 -1.63 0.06
C ILE A 65 6.11 -1.42 1.21
N ILE A 66 7.31 -0.93 0.89
CA ILE A 66 8.37 -0.74 1.89
C ILE A 66 7.93 0.27 2.97
N SER A 67 7.38 1.41 2.53
CA SER A 67 6.87 2.44 3.46
C SER A 67 5.73 1.91 4.32
N SER A 68 4.79 1.14 3.75
CA SER A 68 3.69 0.55 4.52
C SER A 68 4.17 -0.42 5.59
N ILE A 69 5.17 -1.25 5.29
CA ILE A 69 5.80 -2.16 6.27
C ILE A 69 6.48 -1.34 7.36
N PHE A 70 7.27 -0.34 6.99
CA PHE A 70 8.01 0.51 7.91
C PHE A 70 7.07 1.26 8.88
N ILE A 71 6.02 1.88 8.35
CA ILE A 71 4.97 2.55 9.14
C ILE A 71 4.29 1.57 10.08
N SER A 72 3.99 0.35 9.63
CA SER A 72 3.35 -0.68 10.46
C SER A 72 4.23 -1.10 11.65
N VAL A 73 5.55 -1.22 11.44
CA VAL A 73 6.52 -1.53 12.51
C VAL A 73 6.62 -0.37 13.50
N ILE A 74 6.71 0.88 13.02
CA ILE A 74 6.75 2.07 13.88
C ILE A 74 5.46 2.17 14.70
N LEU A 75 4.30 2.04 14.08
CA LEU A 75 3.02 2.10 14.80
C LEU A 75 2.93 1.01 15.85
N GLN A 76 3.37 -0.22 15.58
CA GLN A 76 3.40 -1.27 16.61
C GLN A 76 4.26 -0.87 17.81
N LYS A 77 5.45 -0.30 17.57
CA LYS A 77 6.34 0.16 18.64
C LYS A 77 5.74 1.32 19.42
N MET A 78 5.15 2.31 18.75
CA MET A 78 4.49 3.44 19.39
C MET A 78 3.29 2.99 20.22
N TYR A 79 2.41 2.15 19.67
CA TYR A 79 1.27 1.63 20.42
C TYR A 79 1.69 0.82 21.64
N TYR A 80 2.79 0.05 21.57
CA TYR A 80 3.32 -0.64 22.74
C TYR A 80 3.75 0.37 23.84
N PHE A 81 4.42 1.47 23.48
CA PHE A 81 4.77 2.52 24.43
C PHE A 81 3.55 3.25 25.02
N PHE A 82 2.53 3.55 24.21
CA PHE A 82 1.31 4.20 24.68
C PHE A 82 0.43 3.27 25.53
N ASP A 83 0.40 1.97 25.24
CA ASP A 83 -0.30 0.95 26.03
C ASP A 83 0.36 0.81 27.43
N VAL A 84 1.70 0.88 27.49
CA VAL A 84 2.45 0.94 28.76
C VAL A 84 2.22 2.25 29.50
N SER A 85 2.05 3.38 28.79
CA SER A 85 1.71 4.68 29.38
C SER A 85 0.24 4.80 29.83
N GLY A 86 -0.64 3.91 29.36
CA GLY A 86 -2.09 3.99 29.53
C GLY A 86 -2.68 3.16 30.66
N ASN A 87 -1.90 2.33 31.36
CA ASN A 87 -2.42 1.56 32.49
C ASN A 87 -2.44 2.38 33.79
N LYS A 88 -3.40 3.29 33.90
CA LYS A 88 -4.10 3.56 35.16
C LYS A 88 -5.59 3.76 34.88
N LYS A 89 -6.33 2.66 35.10
CA LYS A 89 -7.79 2.51 35.20
C LYS A 89 -8.60 2.53 33.90
#